data_AF-A0AAV5REG2-F1
#
_entry.id   AF-A0AAV5REG2-F1
#
_cell.length_a   1.000
_cell.length_b   1.000
_cell.length_c   1.000
_cell.angle_alpha   90.00
_cell.angle_beta   90.00
_cell.angle_gamma   90.00
#
_symmetry.space_group_name_H-M   'P 1'
#
loop_
_entity.id
_entity.type
_entity.pdbx_description
1 polymer ?
#
loop_
_entity_poly.entity_id
_entity_poly.type
_entity_poly.pdbx_seq_one_letter_code
_entity_poly.pdbx_strand_id
1 'polypeptide(L)'
;MNRVAAFQRFQRFHGFHRFHRLHKSINRSIHTSNARHGFLREFFGLDSAETGDRPTEKNRFGMMEDSPIPEIRKRAEFIKSHALCPVTNKPIRFTCPKSGVPTHHDEAAWKSDKKYWEEQKWRQLKESNMYDVDLRSGRDFPELDFPGPTMDDQMVNLLNWDTYFYTRNYTSMDSEFQLAVATKMLTYPLTMAAVLDQYSPYNLKPRGPLTLEGLKSAAALRYTLFPEKKNGPSWQADRPMRFFIVGARMESQLPWHAWCQLAFLFPKTKIELVFIGPEAYWDRKEKVYKRIENNISERVNENLILTYYTSYFHTLHNSGDFMPYDPYLDAFFLFHPGLGSPESKADWLKSVPGFLESKCPIYVTGFHRDDMLQDWNWVHDNFKEEMDILIEPTENAFKSTKWEFNDSNPQEIYQLNQQLFAFRGKRHHITT
;
A
#
# COMPACT_ATOMS: atom_id res chain seq x y z
N MET A 1 22.07 9.05 -15.82
CA MET A 1 22.04 7.67 -15.29
C MET A 1 20.84 7.54 -14.37
N ASN A 2 20.05 6.50 -14.62
CA ASN A 2 18.71 6.12 -14.16
C ASN A 2 18.26 6.58 -12.76
N ARG A 3 17.09 7.25 -12.72
CA ARG A 3 16.34 7.56 -11.49
C ARG A 3 15.46 6.39 -11.02
N VAL A 4 15.05 5.50 -11.94
CA VAL A 4 14.14 4.39 -11.64
C VAL A 4 14.91 3.10 -11.34
N ALA A 5 15.97 2.77 -12.09
CA ALA A 5 16.80 1.59 -11.80
C ALA A 5 17.61 1.70 -10.49
N ALA A 6 17.95 2.91 -10.04
CA ALA A 6 18.59 3.13 -8.74
C ALA A 6 17.59 2.97 -7.57
N PHE A 7 16.33 3.37 -7.80
CA PHE A 7 15.21 3.14 -6.88
C PHE A 7 14.87 1.64 -6.78
N GLN A 8 14.85 0.92 -7.91
CA GLN A 8 14.55 -0.52 -7.98
C GLN A 8 15.62 -1.42 -7.35
N ARG A 9 16.91 -1.05 -7.40
CA ARG A 9 17.98 -1.88 -6.82
C ARG A 9 18.15 -1.72 -5.30
N PHE A 10 17.66 -0.64 -4.69
CA PHE A 10 17.96 -0.30 -3.29
C PHE A 10 16.81 -0.49 -2.29
N GLN A 11 15.56 -0.70 -2.75
CA GLN A 11 14.45 -1.19 -1.90
C GLN A 11 14.76 -2.55 -1.21
N ARG A 12 15.90 -3.17 -1.55
CA ARG A 12 16.50 -4.36 -0.91
C ARG A 12 16.89 -4.19 0.56
N PHE A 13 16.84 -2.98 1.13
CA PHE A 13 17.26 -2.71 2.51
C PHE A 13 16.25 -1.89 3.31
N HIS A 14 15.02 -2.39 3.51
CA HIS A 14 14.15 -1.90 4.58
C HIS A 14 13.83 -3.02 5.57
N GLY A 15 14.55 -2.97 6.70
CA GLY A 15 14.39 -3.86 7.83
C GLY A 15 13.09 -3.61 8.58
N PHE A 16 12.13 -4.50 8.40
CA PHE A 16 11.10 -4.78 9.39
C PHE A 16 11.54 -5.98 10.22
N HIS A 17 12.43 -5.81 11.22
CA HIS A 17 12.74 -6.91 12.13
C HIS A 17 13.12 -6.48 13.55
N ARG A 18 12.13 -6.55 14.45
CA ARG A 18 12.27 -7.23 15.76
C ARG A 18 10.93 -7.62 16.40
N PHE A 19 10.04 -8.30 15.68
CA PHE A 19 8.89 -9.00 16.30
C PHE A 19 9.01 -10.49 16.07
N HIS A 20 9.61 -11.20 17.04
CA HIS A 20 9.30 -12.58 17.41
C HIS A 20 10.27 -13.09 18.49
N ARG A 21 9.86 -12.94 19.75
CA ARG A 21 10.08 -13.91 20.81
C ARG A 21 8.86 -13.93 21.69
N LEU A 22 7.98 -14.91 21.44
CA LEU A 22 7.13 -15.59 22.41
C LEU A 22 6.16 -16.42 21.59
N HIS A 23 6.39 -17.74 21.51
CA HIS A 23 5.34 -18.74 21.46
C HIS A 23 5.99 -20.11 21.57
N LYS A 24 6.06 -20.61 22.82
CA LYS A 24 6.12 -22.04 23.08
C LYS A 24 5.00 -22.37 24.05
N SER A 25 4.12 -23.26 23.59
CA SER A 25 2.91 -23.77 24.24
C SER A 25 1.79 -22.75 24.38
N ILE A 26 0.59 -23.13 23.92
CA ILE A 26 -0.63 -23.24 24.73
C ILE A 26 -1.69 -23.85 23.81
N ASN A 27 -2.02 -25.11 24.10
CA ASN A 27 -3.29 -25.71 23.73
C ASN A 27 -4.30 -25.29 24.82
N ARG A 28 -5.51 -24.91 24.40
CA ARG A 28 -6.76 -24.75 25.19
C ARG A 28 -6.75 -23.67 26.30
N SER A 29 -7.47 -22.58 26.07
CA SER A 29 -8.80 -22.33 26.68
C SER A 29 -9.37 -21.00 26.16
N ILE A 30 -10.68 -20.97 26.00
CA ILE A 30 -11.47 -19.80 25.66
C ILE A 30 -11.44 -18.86 26.88
N HIS A 31 -10.88 -17.67 26.75
CA HIS A 31 -11.04 -16.61 27.75
C HIS A 31 -11.41 -15.28 27.10
N THR A 32 -12.66 -14.90 27.32
CA THR A 32 -13.21 -13.56 27.20
C THR A 32 -12.76 -12.73 28.42
N SER A 33 -11.72 -11.89 28.29
CA SER A 33 -11.35 -10.98 29.40
C SER A 33 -10.67 -9.65 29.03
N ASN A 34 -10.31 -9.40 27.76
CA ASN A 34 -9.54 -8.19 27.44
C ASN A 34 -10.36 -6.93 27.15
N ALA A 35 -11.65 -7.03 26.81
CA ALA A 35 -12.48 -5.86 26.53
C ALA A 35 -12.82 -5.02 27.79
N ARG A 36 -12.88 -5.64 28.98
CA ARG A 36 -13.21 -4.94 30.23
C ARG A 36 -12.06 -4.11 30.81
N HIS A 37 -10.81 -4.40 30.42
CA HIS A 37 -9.64 -3.69 30.96
C HIS A 37 -9.39 -2.34 30.30
N GLY A 38 -9.82 -2.14 29.04
CA GLY A 38 -9.71 -0.83 28.37
C GLY A 38 -10.67 0.21 28.94
N PHE A 39 -11.96 -0.16 29.08
CA PHE A 39 -13.01 0.75 29.52
C PHE A 39 -12.84 1.24 30.97
N LEU A 40 -12.42 0.37 31.89
CA LEU A 40 -12.20 0.76 33.29
C LEU A 40 -11.03 1.75 33.42
N ARG A 41 -9.98 1.61 32.60
CA ARG A 41 -8.79 2.44 32.68
C ARG A 41 -9.04 3.86 32.16
N GLU A 42 -9.89 3.98 31.12
CA GLU A 42 -10.39 5.24 30.58
C GLU A 42 -11.35 5.94 31.57
N PHE A 43 -12.24 5.19 32.24
CA PHE A 43 -13.17 5.72 33.24
C PHE A 43 -12.49 6.25 34.52
N PHE A 44 -11.32 5.70 34.90
CA PHE A 44 -10.58 6.12 36.09
C PHE A 44 -9.59 7.27 35.87
N GLY A 45 -9.47 7.81 34.65
CA GLY A 45 -8.50 8.88 34.35
C GLY A 45 -7.06 8.49 34.68
N LEU A 46 -6.76 7.19 34.70
CA LEU A 46 -5.42 6.65 34.92
C LEU A 46 -4.68 6.62 33.58
N ASP A 47 -4.51 7.81 33.01
CA ASP A 47 -3.39 8.04 32.11
C ASP A 47 -2.14 7.79 32.95
N SER A 48 -1.55 6.61 32.79
CA SER A 48 -0.23 6.33 33.31
C SER A 48 0.69 7.42 32.77
N ALA A 49 1.27 8.21 33.69
CA ALA A 49 2.29 9.22 33.42
C ALA A 49 3.15 8.80 32.23
N GLU A 50 3.30 9.70 31.26
CA GLU A 50 3.99 9.47 29.98
C GLU A 50 5.12 8.45 30.14
N THR A 51 4.84 7.20 29.73
CA THR A 51 5.87 6.18 29.68
C THR A 51 6.95 6.75 28.77
N GLY A 52 8.18 6.90 29.25
CA GLY A 52 9.29 7.53 28.52
C GLY A 52 9.68 6.88 27.18
N ASP A 53 8.91 5.89 26.72
CA ASP A 53 9.03 5.18 25.46
C ASP A 53 8.08 5.68 24.35
N ARG A 54 7.14 6.60 24.66
CA ARG A 54 6.29 7.19 23.61
C ARG A 54 7.13 8.01 22.62
N PRO A 55 6.94 7.83 21.30
CA PRO A 55 7.73 8.54 20.30
C PRO A 55 7.34 10.01 20.28
N THR A 56 8.34 10.89 20.47
CA THR A 56 8.21 12.33 20.35
C THR A 56 9.30 12.86 19.43
N GLU A 57 9.08 14.05 18.84
CA GLU A 57 10.09 14.67 17.96
C GLU A 57 11.45 14.82 18.64
N LYS A 58 11.48 15.19 19.92
CA LYS A 58 12.72 15.41 20.67
C LYS A 58 13.52 14.12 20.87
N ASN A 59 12.84 12.98 20.99
CA ASN A 59 13.47 11.68 21.24
C ASN A 59 13.95 11.01 19.95
N ARG A 60 13.23 11.20 18.83
CA ARG A 60 13.50 10.50 17.57
C ARG A 60 14.27 11.34 16.54
N PHE A 61 14.35 12.66 16.71
CA PHE A 61 15.10 13.50 15.80
C PHE A 61 16.61 13.44 16.04
N GLY A 62 17.37 13.22 14.97
CA GLY A 62 18.82 13.28 14.96
C GLY A 62 19.36 13.34 13.53
N MET A 63 20.64 13.67 13.38
CA MET A 63 21.31 13.60 12.07
C MET A 63 21.46 12.13 11.67
N MET A 64 21.17 11.82 10.40
CA MET A 64 21.23 10.42 9.92
C MET A 64 22.64 9.83 10.02
N GLU A 65 23.68 10.65 9.90
CA GLU A 65 25.09 10.25 9.99
C GLU A 65 25.53 9.87 11.41
N ASP A 66 25.02 10.60 12.39
CA ASP A 66 25.33 10.40 13.81
C ASP A 66 24.31 9.48 14.50
N SER A 67 23.39 8.90 13.74
CA SER A 67 22.35 8.04 14.28
C SER A 67 22.96 6.81 14.97
N PRO A 68 22.45 6.40 16.16
CA PRO A 68 22.90 5.17 16.82
C PRO A 68 22.59 3.91 16.00
N ILE A 69 21.68 4.00 15.02
CA ILE A 69 21.23 2.87 14.21
C ILE A 69 22.12 2.73 12.96
N PRO A 70 22.82 1.59 12.78
CA PRO A 70 23.77 1.42 11.68
C PRO A 70 23.12 1.45 10.29
N GLU A 71 21.86 1.01 10.17
CA GLU A 71 21.15 1.03 8.89
C GLU A 71 20.88 2.46 8.39
N ILE A 72 20.58 3.39 9.29
CA ILE A 72 20.31 4.79 8.96
C ILE A 72 21.60 5.48 8.49
N ARG A 73 22.73 5.18 9.15
CA ARG A 73 24.04 5.67 8.73
C ARG A 73 24.43 5.17 7.33
N LYS A 74 24.25 3.87 7.07
CA LYS A 74 24.48 3.28 5.74
C LYS A 74 23.60 3.91 4.67
N ARG A 75 22.35 4.23 4.99
CA ARG A 75 21.45 4.95 4.08
C ARG A 75 21.95 6.37 3.80
N ALA A 76 22.44 7.08 4.82
CA ALA A 76 23.04 8.40 4.64
C ALA A 76 24.29 8.36 3.73
N GLU A 77 25.17 7.38 3.92
CA GLU A 77 26.34 7.15 3.06
C GLU A 77 25.93 6.83 1.62
N PHE A 78 24.89 6.01 1.44
CA PHE A 78 24.35 5.69 0.13
C PHE A 78 23.81 6.95 -0.58
N ILE A 79 23.06 7.79 0.14
CA ILE A 79 22.56 9.06 -0.39
C ILE A 79 23.72 9.96 -0.82
N LYS A 80 24.74 10.14 0.01
CA LYS A 80 25.90 10.99 -0.33
C LYS A 80 26.67 10.52 -1.56
N SER A 81 26.70 9.21 -1.80
CA SER A 81 27.42 8.61 -2.94
C SER A 81 26.63 8.62 -4.25
N HIS A 82 25.29 8.55 -4.19
CA HIS A 82 24.46 8.37 -5.39
C HIS A 82 23.65 9.62 -5.76
N ALA A 83 23.24 10.43 -4.79
CA ALA A 83 22.38 11.57 -5.03
C ALA A 83 23.18 12.84 -5.38
N LEU A 84 22.57 13.66 -6.25
CA LEU A 84 23.14 14.92 -6.71
C LEU A 84 22.38 16.08 -6.06
N CYS A 85 23.12 17.14 -5.74
CA CYS A 85 22.55 18.39 -5.23
C CYS A 85 21.72 19.05 -6.34
N PRO A 86 20.47 19.47 -6.07
CA PRO A 86 19.59 20.03 -7.11
C PRO A 86 20.03 21.41 -7.61
N VAL A 87 20.80 22.15 -6.80
CA VAL A 87 21.31 23.48 -7.19
C VAL A 87 22.63 23.36 -7.97
N THR A 88 23.57 22.55 -7.49
CA THR A 88 24.95 22.53 -8.03
C THR A 88 25.23 21.32 -8.93
N ASN A 89 24.34 20.33 -8.98
CA ASN A 89 24.53 19.03 -9.64
C ASN A 89 25.79 18.27 -9.19
N LYS A 90 26.36 18.63 -8.03
CA LYS A 90 27.51 17.95 -7.40
C LYS A 90 27.03 16.90 -6.38
N PRO A 91 27.84 15.88 -6.05
CA PRO A 91 27.46 14.87 -5.07
C PRO A 91 27.16 15.50 -3.70
N ILE A 92 26.17 14.99 -3.00
CA ILE A 92 25.74 15.52 -1.69
C ILE A 92 26.83 15.28 -0.64
N ARG A 93 27.17 16.31 0.13
CA ARG A 93 28.12 16.23 1.25
C ARG A 93 27.59 16.86 2.53
N PHE A 94 26.72 17.86 2.39
CA PHE A 94 26.12 18.62 3.48
C PHE A 94 24.77 18.04 3.93
N THR A 95 24.67 17.83 5.24
CA THR A 95 23.44 17.41 5.92
C THR A 95 22.70 18.59 6.49
N CYS A 96 21.41 18.68 6.17
CA CYS A 96 20.58 19.80 6.62
C CYS A 96 20.36 19.71 8.13
N PRO A 97 20.74 20.73 8.91
CA PRO A 97 20.56 20.70 10.37
C PRO A 97 19.09 20.65 10.81
N LYS A 98 18.15 21.10 9.96
CA LYS A 98 16.71 21.10 10.28
C LYS A 98 16.03 19.76 10.03
N SER A 99 16.43 19.03 8.97
CA SER A 99 15.82 17.73 8.63
C SER A 99 16.62 16.53 9.12
N GLY A 100 17.92 16.72 9.38
CA GLY A 100 18.84 15.62 9.71
C GLY A 100 19.23 14.76 8.49
N VAL A 101 18.77 15.11 7.28
CA VAL A 101 18.98 14.35 6.04
C VAL A 101 20.05 15.02 5.14
N PRO A 102 20.98 14.24 4.54
CA PRO A 102 21.89 14.73 3.51
C PRO A 102 21.12 15.20 2.26
N THR A 103 21.24 16.48 1.91
CA THR A 103 20.42 17.09 0.83
C THR A 103 21.22 17.94 -0.16
N HIS A 104 22.31 18.58 0.26
CA HIS A 104 23.03 19.56 -0.55
C HIS A 104 24.53 19.25 -0.63
N HIS A 105 25.24 19.89 -1.55
CA HIS A 105 26.71 19.78 -1.61
C HIS A 105 27.34 20.55 -0.44
N ASP A 106 27.02 21.84 -0.31
CA ASP A 106 27.58 22.75 0.69
C ASP A 106 26.47 23.58 1.37
N GLU A 107 26.81 24.25 2.48
CA GLU A 107 25.90 25.16 3.19
C GLU A 107 25.45 26.34 2.31
N ALA A 108 26.32 26.85 1.43
CA ALA A 108 25.98 27.92 0.50
C ALA A 108 24.89 27.47 -0.49
N ALA A 109 24.97 26.24 -1.01
CA ALA A 109 23.97 25.68 -1.90
C ALA A 109 22.62 25.51 -1.17
N TRP A 110 22.65 25.04 0.08
CA TRP A 110 21.47 24.92 0.94
C TRP A 110 20.77 26.26 1.22
N LYS A 111 21.53 27.34 1.47
CA LYS A 111 20.96 28.68 1.65
C LYS A 111 20.40 29.26 0.35
N SER A 112 20.97 28.90 -0.79
CA SER A 112 20.53 29.40 -2.10
C SER A 112 19.27 28.74 -2.66
N ASP A 113 18.89 27.56 -2.15
CA ASP A 113 17.75 26.79 -2.65
C ASP A 113 16.40 27.37 -2.19
N LYS A 114 15.84 28.29 -2.97
CA LYS A 114 14.54 28.93 -2.69
C LYS A 114 13.40 27.92 -2.59
N LYS A 115 13.35 26.94 -3.49
CA LYS A 115 12.26 25.94 -3.55
C LYS A 115 12.22 25.11 -2.28
N TYR A 116 13.39 24.72 -1.76
CA TYR A 116 13.50 23.98 -0.51
C TYR A 116 12.94 24.76 0.70
N TRP A 117 13.12 26.08 0.72
CA TRP A 117 12.64 26.95 1.80
C TRP A 117 11.17 27.31 1.66
N GLU A 118 10.71 27.67 0.47
CA GLU A 118 9.33 28.05 0.16
C GLU A 118 8.35 26.89 0.40
N GLU A 119 8.67 25.69 -0.11
CA GLU A 119 7.84 24.49 0.06
C GLU A 119 8.03 23.84 1.45
N GLN A 120 8.92 24.37 2.29
CA GLN A 120 9.27 23.82 3.61
C GLN A 120 9.62 22.33 3.58
N LYS A 121 10.28 21.85 2.52
CA LYS A 121 10.64 20.42 2.34
C LYS A 121 11.41 19.84 3.52
N TRP A 122 12.18 20.67 4.21
CA TRP A 122 12.90 20.26 5.42
C TRP A 122 11.98 19.69 6.51
N ARG A 123 10.72 20.13 6.61
CA ARG A 123 9.76 19.62 7.60
C ARG A 123 9.34 18.18 7.28
N GLN A 124 8.94 17.92 6.04
CA GLN A 124 8.57 16.58 5.58
C GLN A 124 9.76 15.61 5.64
N LEU A 125 10.97 16.08 5.31
CA LEU A 125 12.19 15.27 5.47
C LEU A 125 12.51 14.98 6.93
N LYS A 126 12.28 15.95 7.82
CA LYS A 126 12.42 15.75 9.26
C LYS A 126 11.48 14.65 9.73
N GLU A 127 10.20 14.71 9.37
CA GLU A 127 9.18 13.70 9.69
C GLU A 127 9.58 12.32 9.18
N SER A 128 9.97 12.22 7.91
CA SER A 128 10.42 10.96 7.31
C SER A 128 11.60 10.34 8.07
N ASN A 129 12.62 11.14 8.40
CA ASN A 129 13.77 10.70 9.17
C ASN A 129 13.35 10.22 10.58
N MET A 130 12.50 10.99 11.27
CA MET A 130 12.00 10.62 12.60
C MET A 130 11.21 9.31 12.57
N TYR A 131 10.34 9.10 11.57
CA TYR A 131 9.58 7.84 11.44
C TYR A 131 10.49 6.63 11.16
N ASP A 132 11.56 6.83 10.40
CA ASP A 132 12.53 5.76 10.11
C ASP A 132 13.43 5.39 11.29
N VAL A 133 13.74 6.36 12.15
CA VAL A 133 14.36 6.12 13.46
C VAL A 133 13.39 5.39 14.36
N ASP A 134 12.12 5.80 14.39
CA ASP A 134 11.11 5.19 15.26
C ASP A 134 10.85 3.72 14.91
N LEU A 135 10.69 3.39 13.62
CA LEU A 135 10.52 2.01 13.14
C LEU A 135 11.67 1.08 13.52
N ARG A 136 12.87 1.64 13.70
CA ARG A 136 14.09 0.90 14.04
C ARG A 136 14.49 1.04 15.51
N SER A 137 13.71 1.78 16.31
CA SER A 137 13.98 2.00 17.74
C SER A 137 13.79 0.72 18.56
N GLY A 138 12.95 -0.21 18.07
CA GLY A 138 12.66 -1.47 18.75
C GLY A 138 11.65 -1.32 19.89
N ARG A 139 10.93 -0.19 19.96
CA ARG A 139 9.77 -0.03 20.84
C ARG A 139 8.68 -1.02 20.51
N ASP A 140 7.73 -1.17 21.43
CA ASP A 140 6.49 -1.87 21.14
C ASP A 140 5.60 -1.02 20.22
N PHE A 141 4.91 -1.69 19.29
CA PHE A 141 4.01 -1.08 18.32
C PHE A 141 2.57 -1.52 18.58
N PRO A 142 1.89 -0.98 19.62
CA PRO A 142 0.49 -1.30 19.90
C PRO A 142 -0.45 -0.95 18.75
N GLU A 143 -0.05 -0.04 17.85
CA GLU A 143 -0.79 0.31 16.63
C GLU A 143 -0.83 -0.82 15.58
N LEU A 144 0.05 -1.82 15.70
CA LEU A 144 0.09 -2.99 14.82
C LEU A 144 -0.70 -4.18 15.39
N ASP A 145 -1.32 -4.01 16.55
CA ASP A 145 -2.26 -5.00 17.07
C ASP A 145 -3.59 -4.86 16.32
N PHE A 146 -3.77 -5.72 15.32
CA PHE A 146 -4.91 -5.62 14.43
C PHE A 146 -6.17 -6.27 15.02
N PRO A 147 -7.33 -5.61 14.93
CA PRO A 147 -8.59 -6.19 15.42
C PRO A 147 -8.95 -7.45 14.63
N GLY A 148 -9.60 -8.40 15.31
CA GLY A 148 -10.10 -9.63 14.74
C GLY A 148 -11.33 -9.44 13.84
N PRO A 149 -12.07 -10.52 13.54
CA PRO A 149 -13.30 -10.46 12.75
C PRO A 149 -14.32 -9.46 13.32
N THR A 150 -14.96 -8.71 12.43
CA THR A 150 -16.06 -7.80 12.78
C THR A 150 -17.29 -8.62 13.18
N MET A 151 -18.04 -8.15 14.18
CA MET A 151 -19.35 -8.73 14.52
C MET A 151 -20.37 -8.35 13.44
N ASP A 152 -21.34 -9.22 13.15
CA ASP A 152 -22.33 -9.00 12.07
C ASP A 152 -23.10 -7.66 12.18
N ASP A 153 -23.25 -7.11 13.38
CA ASP A 153 -24.00 -5.87 13.64
C ASP A 153 -23.16 -4.58 13.52
N GLN A 154 -21.82 -4.68 13.39
CA GLN A 154 -20.93 -3.53 13.41
C GLN A 154 -20.66 -3.03 11.98
N MET A 155 -21.21 -1.86 11.66
CA MET A 155 -20.97 -1.19 10.38
C MET A 155 -19.65 -0.44 10.42
N VAL A 156 -18.77 -0.72 9.44
CA VAL A 156 -17.46 -0.07 9.31
C VAL A 156 -17.59 1.15 8.41
N ASN A 157 -17.01 2.28 8.81
CA ASN A 157 -17.00 3.50 8.03
C ASN A 157 -15.65 3.68 7.32
N LEU A 158 -15.68 3.69 5.99
CA LEU A 158 -14.50 3.81 5.12
C LEU A 158 -14.33 5.21 4.50
N LEU A 159 -14.88 6.27 5.12
CA LEU A 159 -14.72 7.64 4.60
C LEU A 159 -13.30 8.19 4.78
N ASN A 160 -12.70 7.97 5.95
CA ASN A 160 -11.33 8.39 6.26
C ASN A 160 -10.66 7.41 7.25
N TRP A 161 -9.36 7.60 7.48
CA TRP A 161 -8.59 6.77 8.41
C TRP A 161 -9.14 6.80 9.84
N ASP A 162 -9.50 7.99 10.34
CA ASP A 162 -9.96 8.15 11.72
C ASP A 162 -11.27 7.40 11.99
N THR A 163 -12.25 7.54 11.09
CA THR A 163 -13.52 6.82 11.17
C THR A 163 -13.32 5.33 11.03
N TYR A 164 -12.37 4.90 10.19
CA TYR A 164 -12.06 3.47 10.04
C TYR A 164 -11.48 2.91 11.33
N PHE A 165 -10.45 3.56 11.91
CA PHE A 165 -9.82 3.09 13.14
C PHE A 165 -10.81 3.06 14.30
N TYR A 166 -11.64 4.10 14.42
CA TYR A 166 -12.70 4.16 15.42
C TYR A 166 -13.72 3.03 15.24
N THR A 167 -14.30 2.90 14.04
CA THR A 167 -15.35 1.90 13.80
C THR A 167 -14.85 0.45 13.81
N ARG A 168 -13.55 0.19 13.64
CA ARG A 168 -12.94 -1.15 13.76
C ARG A 168 -12.32 -1.44 15.13
N ASN A 169 -12.52 -0.57 16.13
CA ASN A 169 -11.95 -0.71 17.48
C ASN A 169 -10.43 -0.94 17.47
N TYR A 170 -9.70 -0.16 16.67
CA TYR A 170 -8.25 -0.10 16.82
C TYR A 170 -7.87 0.58 18.14
N THR A 171 -6.66 0.31 18.63
CA THR A 171 -6.06 1.11 19.69
C THR A 171 -6.04 2.59 19.28
N SER A 172 -6.45 3.48 20.18
CA SER A 172 -6.40 4.93 19.95
C SER A 172 -4.99 5.35 19.52
N MET A 173 -4.91 6.02 18.37
CA MET A 173 -3.66 6.52 17.80
C MET A 173 -3.55 8.01 18.13
N ASP A 174 -2.84 8.32 19.21
CA ASP A 174 -2.73 9.70 19.71
C ASP A 174 -1.64 10.52 19.00
N SER A 175 -0.69 9.82 18.36
CA SER A 175 0.48 10.44 17.73
C SER A 175 0.55 10.19 16.23
N GLU A 176 1.12 11.15 15.50
CA GLU A 176 1.39 11.02 14.06
C GLU A 176 2.32 9.84 13.75
N PHE A 177 3.20 9.47 14.70
CA PHE A 177 4.07 8.29 14.59
C PHE A 177 3.24 7.00 14.46
N GLN A 178 2.25 6.81 15.33
CA GLN A 178 1.40 5.62 15.30
C GLN A 178 0.58 5.55 14.02
N LEU A 179 -0.01 6.68 13.61
CA LEU A 179 -0.76 6.78 12.35
C LEU A 179 0.13 6.45 11.15
N ALA A 180 1.35 6.98 11.09
CA ALA A 180 2.29 6.73 10.01
C ALA A 180 2.62 5.25 9.85
N VAL A 181 2.84 4.53 10.96
CA VAL A 181 3.16 3.09 10.95
C VAL A 181 1.94 2.26 10.51
N ALA A 182 0.78 2.50 11.12
CA ALA A 182 -0.43 1.72 10.85
C ALA A 182 -0.93 1.93 9.42
N THR A 183 -1.01 3.18 8.95
CA THR A 183 -1.49 3.50 7.61
C THR A 183 -0.57 2.96 6.52
N LYS A 184 0.76 2.96 6.73
CA LYS A 184 1.72 2.35 5.80
C LYS A 184 1.47 0.85 5.60
N MET A 185 1.12 0.11 6.65
CA MET A 185 0.81 -1.33 6.52
C MET A 185 -0.56 -1.59 5.89
N LEU A 186 -1.54 -0.76 6.21
CA LEU A 186 -2.95 -0.99 5.85
C LEU A 186 -3.36 -0.34 4.52
N THR A 187 -2.53 0.54 3.95
CA THR A 187 -2.90 1.31 2.75
C THR A 187 -3.31 0.41 1.58
N TYR A 188 -2.62 -0.69 1.33
CA TYR A 188 -2.95 -1.60 0.23
C TYR A 188 -4.30 -2.31 0.42
N PRO A 189 -4.51 -3.10 1.50
CA PRO A 189 -5.79 -3.77 1.71
C PRO A 189 -6.96 -2.79 1.86
N LEU A 190 -6.77 -1.64 2.52
CA LEU A 190 -7.88 -0.68 2.66
C LEU A 190 -8.19 0.09 1.39
N THR A 191 -7.23 0.33 0.51
CA THR A 191 -7.54 0.91 -0.80
C THR A 191 -8.41 -0.04 -1.61
N MET A 192 -8.12 -1.35 -1.56
CA MET A 192 -8.98 -2.37 -2.19
C MET A 192 -10.37 -2.36 -1.56
N ALA A 193 -10.45 -2.39 -0.24
CA ALA A 193 -11.73 -2.38 0.47
C ALA A 193 -12.55 -1.12 0.15
N ALA A 194 -11.94 0.06 0.20
CA ALA A 194 -12.60 1.34 -0.02
C ALA A 194 -13.20 1.46 -1.42
N VAL A 195 -12.55 0.90 -2.43
CA VAL A 195 -13.07 0.89 -3.81
C VAL A 195 -14.24 -0.08 -3.95
N LEU A 196 -14.14 -1.25 -3.30
CA LEU A 196 -15.11 -2.33 -3.42
C LEU A 196 -16.37 -2.15 -2.56
N ASP A 197 -16.25 -1.48 -1.42
CA ASP A 197 -17.32 -1.33 -0.42
C ASP A 197 -18.56 -0.59 -0.97
N GLN A 198 -19.74 -0.91 -0.44
CA GLN A 198 -21.00 -0.26 -0.84
C GLN A 198 -21.02 1.24 -0.53
N TYR A 199 -20.40 1.64 0.58
CA TYR A 199 -20.29 3.02 1.05
C TYR A 199 -18.91 3.60 0.74
N SER A 200 -18.37 3.24 -0.42
CA SER A 200 -17.10 3.76 -0.93
C SER A 200 -17.02 5.30 -0.85
N PRO A 201 -15.86 5.87 -0.47
CA PRO A 201 -15.66 7.33 -0.45
C PRO A 201 -15.68 7.95 -1.86
N TYR A 202 -15.59 7.12 -2.92
CA TYR A 202 -15.56 7.58 -4.30
C TYR A 202 -16.96 7.74 -4.89
N ASN A 203 -17.47 8.97 -4.85
CA ASN A 203 -18.80 9.32 -5.35
C ASN A 203 -18.89 9.40 -6.89
N LEU A 204 -20.12 9.26 -7.41
CA LEU A 204 -20.43 9.44 -8.83
C LEU A 204 -20.25 10.92 -9.27
N LYS A 205 -19.83 11.11 -10.52
CA LYS A 205 -19.84 12.43 -11.17
C LYS A 205 -21.24 13.09 -11.13
N PRO A 206 -21.33 14.43 -10.95
CA PRO A 206 -20.24 15.41 -10.94
C PRO A 206 -19.57 15.61 -9.57
N ARG A 207 -20.07 14.97 -8.50
CA ARG A 207 -19.59 15.18 -7.13
C ARG A 207 -18.31 14.42 -6.79
N GLY A 208 -17.98 13.37 -7.56
CA GLY A 208 -16.77 12.58 -7.36
C GLY A 208 -16.19 12.02 -8.67
N PRO A 209 -15.12 11.22 -8.56
CA PRO A 209 -14.31 10.77 -9.70
C PRO A 209 -14.87 9.51 -10.40
N LEU A 210 -15.88 8.85 -9.82
CA LEU A 210 -16.44 7.61 -10.36
C LEU A 210 -17.31 7.91 -11.59
N THR A 211 -17.07 7.20 -12.69
CA THR A 211 -17.88 7.29 -13.91
C THR A 211 -19.09 6.36 -13.87
N LEU A 212 -20.02 6.50 -14.82
CA LEU A 212 -21.17 5.60 -14.93
C LEU A 212 -20.76 4.16 -15.27
N GLU A 213 -19.72 3.98 -16.09
CA GLU A 213 -19.14 2.65 -16.34
C GLU A 213 -18.42 2.09 -15.12
N GLY A 214 -17.76 2.97 -14.34
CA GLY A 214 -17.22 2.67 -13.02
C GLY A 214 -18.28 2.11 -12.08
N LEU A 215 -19.42 2.77 -11.98
CA LEU A 215 -20.54 2.33 -11.15
C LEU A 215 -21.08 0.96 -11.58
N LYS A 216 -21.21 0.70 -12.89
CA LYS A 216 -21.63 -0.62 -13.41
C LYS A 216 -20.65 -1.72 -13.02
N SER A 217 -19.34 -1.49 -13.15
CA SER A 217 -18.32 -2.47 -12.74
C SER A 217 -18.30 -2.68 -11.22
N ALA A 218 -18.39 -1.61 -10.44
CA ALA A 218 -18.43 -1.70 -8.99
C ALA A 218 -19.69 -2.42 -8.50
N ALA A 219 -20.85 -2.15 -9.11
CA ALA A 219 -22.11 -2.84 -8.79
C ALA A 219 -22.03 -4.34 -9.09
N ALA A 220 -21.37 -4.74 -10.18
CA ALA A 220 -21.16 -6.15 -10.52
C ALA A 220 -20.35 -6.89 -9.44
N LEU A 221 -19.25 -6.31 -8.97
CA LEU A 221 -18.44 -6.88 -7.88
C LEU A 221 -19.19 -6.86 -6.54
N ARG A 222 -19.89 -5.76 -6.24
CA ARG A 222 -20.67 -5.61 -4.99
C ARG A 222 -21.81 -6.60 -4.89
N TYR A 223 -22.42 -6.98 -6.01
CA TYR A 223 -23.45 -8.01 -6.05
C TYR A 223 -22.92 -9.35 -5.51
N THR A 224 -21.67 -9.70 -5.81
CA THR A 224 -21.02 -10.90 -5.28
C THR A 224 -20.55 -10.69 -3.84
N LEU A 225 -19.94 -9.54 -3.52
CA LEU A 225 -19.37 -9.26 -2.19
C LEU A 225 -20.44 -9.18 -1.09
N PHE A 226 -21.62 -8.69 -1.43
CA PHE A 226 -22.70 -8.44 -0.47
C PHE A 226 -23.99 -9.15 -0.88
N PRO A 227 -24.05 -10.49 -0.78
CA PRO A 227 -25.25 -11.23 -1.13
C PRO A 227 -26.38 -10.91 -0.14
N GLU A 228 -27.52 -10.42 -0.63
CA GLU A 228 -28.71 -10.12 0.18
C GLU A 228 -29.33 -11.39 0.80
N LYS A 229 -29.15 -12.56 0.15
CA LYS A 229 -29.64 -13.85 0.63
C LYS A 229 -28.46 -14.81 0.83
N LYS A 230 -28.36 -15.44 2.02
CA LYS A 230 -27.47 -16.58 2.28
C LYS A 230 -27.73 -17.78 1.34
N ASN A 231 -28.91 -17.83 0.72
CA ASN A 231 -29.36 -18.88 -0.20
C ASN A 231 -29.34 -18.43 -1.68
N GLY A 232 -28.31 -17.70 -2.11
CA GLY A 232 -28.02 -17.56 -3.53
C GLY A 232 -27.70 -18.93 -4.14
N PRO A 233 -27.84 -19.12 -5.46
CA PRO A 233 -27.59 -20.41 -6.07
C PRO A 233 -26.13 -20.85 -5.80
N SER A 234 -25.95 -22.12 -5.40
CA SER A 234 -24.72 -22.63 -4.78
C SER A 234 -23.44 -22.44 -5.60
N TRP A 235 -23.56 -22.23 -6.91
CA TRP A 235 -22.44 -22.05 -7.83
C TRP A 235 -21.72 -20.70 -7.68
N GLN A 236 -22.40 -19.63 -7.21
CA GLN A 236 -21.75 -18.35 -6.90
C GLN A 236 -21.08 -18.36 -5.52
N ALA A 237 -21.61 -19.14 -4.58
CA ALA A 237 -21.13 -19.19 -3.21
C ALA A 237 -19.82 -19.98 -3.04
N ASP A 238 -19.49 -20.87 -3.99
CA ASP A 238 -18.36 -21.79 -3.84
C ASP A 238 -17.07 -21.29 -4.51
N ARG A 239 -17.17 -20.41 -5.52
CA ARG A 239 -15.99 -19.82 -6.17
C ARG A 239 -15.48 -18.62 -5.38
N PRO A 240 -14.19 -18.58 -5.00
CA PRO A 240 -13.62 -17.41 -4.36
C PRO A 240 -13.55 -16.24 -5.34
N MET A 241 -13.71 -15.02 -4.83
CA MET A 241 -13.37 -13.82 -5.59
C MET A 241 -11.86 -13.70 -5.69
N ARG A 242 -11.33 -13.49 -6.90
CA ARG A 242 -9.89 -13.40 -7.15
C ARG A 242 -9.48 -11.95 -7.34
N PHE A 243 -8.57 -11.47 -6.50
CA PHE A 243 -7.94 -10.18 -6.70
C PHE A 243 -6.51 -10.37 -7.16
N PHE A 244 -6.25 -9.97 -8.40
CA PHE A 244 -4.94 -10.10 -9.03
C PHE A 244 -4.11 -8.86 -8.70
N ILE A 245 -3.08 -9.03 -7.87
CA ILE A 245 -2.12 -7.98 -7.53
C ILE A 245 -0.92 -8.13 -8.47
N VAL A 246 -0.88 -7.32 -9.52
CA VAL A 246 0.10 -7.46 -10.60
C VAL A 246 1.26 -6.48 -10.41
N GLY A 247 2.48 -6.99 -10.54
CA GLY A 247 3.70 -6.23 -10.24
C GLY A 247 3.99 -6.17 -8.74
N ALA A 248 3.49 -7.15 -7.97
CA ALA A 248 3.63 -7.20 -6.52
C ALA A 248 5.11 -7.19 -6.08
N ARG A 249 5.46 -6.28 -5.18
CA ARG A 249 6.78 -6.11 -4.57
C ARG A 249 6.66 -5.85 -3.08
N MET A 250 6.23 -4.65 -2.69
CA MET A 250 6.07 -4.30 -1.27
C MET A 250 4.86 -5.01 -0.66
N GLU A 251 3.86 -5.29 -1.49
CA GLU A 251 2.60 -5.97 -1.15
C GLU A 251 2.83 -7.40 -0.67
N SER A 252 3.82 -8.08 -1.26
CA SER A 252 4.19 -9.46 -0.88
C SER A 252 5.00 -9.54 0.41
N GLN A 253 5.64 -8.43 0.81
CA GLN A 253 6.37 -8.36 2.09
C GLN A 253 5.43 -8.20 3.28
N LEU A 254 4.18 -7.75 3.07
CA LEU A 254 3.25 -7.49 4.15
C LEU A 254 2.97 -8.75 4.98
N PRO A 255 2.77 -8.61 6.29
CA PRO A 255 2.30 -9.72 7.11
C PRO A 255 0.90 -10.13 6.67
N TRP A 256 0.63 -11.43 6.74
CA TRP A 256 -0.67 -11.97 6.33
C TRP A 256 -1.83 -11.38 7.15
N HIS A 257 -1.57 -10.97 8.40
CA HIS A 257 -2.53 -10.30 9.27
C HIS A 257 -3.05 -8.97 8.70
N ALA A 258 -2.22 -8.23 7.94
CA ALA A 258 -2.66 -7.01 7.27
C ALA A 258 -3.65 -7.33 6.15
N TRP A 259 -3.40 -8.39 5.37
CA TRP A 259 -4.33 -8.88 4.36
C TRP A 259 -5.59 -9.48 4.96
N CYS A 260 -5.54 -10.06 6.17
CA CYS A 260 -6.74 -10.50 6.88
C CYS A 260 -7.72 -9.36 7.18
N GLN A 261 -7.25 -8.12 7.33
CA GLN A 261 -8.16 -6.97 7.52
C GLN A 261 -9.10 -6.80 6.33
N LEU A 262 -8.64 -7.05 5.10
CA LEU A 262 -9.50 -7.06 3.92
C LEU A 262 -10.59 -8.14 4.03
N ALA A 263 -10.22 -9.36 4.43
CA ALA A 263 -11.16 -10.47 4.60
C ALA A 263 -12.17 -10.25 5.73
N PHE A 264 -11.78 -9.54 6.79
CA PHE A 264 -12.68 -9.19 7.90
C PHE A 264 -13.70 -8.11 7.55
N LEU A 265 -13.47 -7.32 6.49
CA LEU A 265 -14.45 -6.38 5.95
C LEU A 265 -15.51 -7.09 5.09
N PHE A 266 -15.18 -8.24 4.51
CA PHE A 266 -16.08 -9.03 3.67
C PHE A 266 -16.25 -10.47 4.20
N PRO A 267 -16.88 -10.67 5.38
CA PRO A 267 -16.91 -11.96 6.06
C PRO A 267 -17.75 -13.04 5.35
N LYS A 268 -18.64 -12.66 4.43
CA LYS A 268 -19.54 -13.57 3.72
C LYS A 268 -18.93 -14.19 2.46
N THR A 269 -17.79 -13.68 1.99
CA THR A 269 -17.16 -14.09 0.73
C THR A 269 -15.76 -14.64 0.96
N LYS A 270 -15.42 -15.72 0.25
CA LYS A 270 -14.06 -16.23 0.18
C LYS A 270 -13.26 -15.37 -0.81
N ILE A 271 -12.09 -14.89 -0.39
CA ILE A 271 -11.20 -14.07 -1.19
C ILE A 271 -9.90 -14.83 -1.46
N GLU A 272 -9.46 -14.83 -2.71
CA GLU A 272 -8.14 -15.26 -3.12
C GLU A 272 -7.34 -14.05 -3.61
N LEU A 273 -6.20 -13.77 -2.97
CA LEU A 273 -5.25 -12.77 -3.42
C LEU A 273 -4.17 -13.45 -4.25
N VAL A 274 -4.09 -13.08 -5.52
CA VAL A 274 -3.16 -13.66 -6.49
C VAL A 274 -2.06 -12.64 -6.79
N PHE A 275 -0.88 -12.82 -6.18
CA PHE A 275 0.29 -11.98 -6.39
C PHE A 275 1.05 -12.44 -7.63
N ILE A 276 1.24 -11.54 -8.60
CA ILE A 276 1.88 -11.84 -9.88
C ILE A 276 3.08 -10.93 -10.11
N GLY A 277 4.22 -11.51 -10.47
CA GLY A 277 5.39 -10.78 -10.91
C GLY A 277 6.71 -11.44 -10.48
N PRO A 278 7.84 -11.05 -11.07
CA PRO A 278 9.16 -11.64 -10.78
C PRO A 278 9.60 -11.53 -9.31
N GLU A 279 9.04 -10.55 -8.58
CA GLU A 279 9.32 -10.26 -7.18
C GLU A 279 8.08 -10.51 -6.29
N ALA A 280 7.13 -11.31 -6.76
CA ALA A 280 5.89 -11.57 -6.02
C ALA A 280 6.08 -12.44 -4.78
N TYR A 281 7.11 -13.28 -4.71
CA TYR A 281 7.34 -14.16 -3.55
C TYR A 281 8.58 -13.76 -2.75
N TRP A 282 8.35 -13.36 -1.50
CA TRP A 282 9.39 -13.00 -0.54
C TRP A 282 9.62 -14.14 0.46
N ASP A 283 10.81 -14.76 0.41
CA ASP A 283 11.18 -15.74 1.42
C ASP A 283 11.62 -15.04 2.71
N ARG A 284 10.82 -15.19 3.76
CA ARG A 284 11.07 -14.56 5.07
C ARG A 284 12.30 -15.12 5.79
N LYS A 285 12.73 -16.34 5.49
CA LYS A 285 13.91 -16.96 6.14
C LYS A 285 15.20 -16.42 5.57
N GLU A 286 15.30 -16.39 4.25
CA GLU A 286 16.50 -15.94 3.54
C GLU A 286 16.50 -14.44 3.26
N LYS A 287 15.34 -13.77 3.38
CA LYS A 287 15.15 -12.34 3.12
C LYS A 287 15.54 -11.96 1.69
N VAL A 288 15.12 -12.79 0.73
CA VAL A 288 15.37 -12.59 -0.69
C VAL A 288 14.12 -12.98 -1.48
N TYR A 289 13.87 -12.26 -2.58
CA TYR A 289 12.86 -12.65 -3.55
C TYR A 289 13.31 -13.90 -4.31
N LYS A 290 12.52 -14.96 -4.22
CA LYS A 290 12.79 -16.22 -4.92
C LYS A 290 11.85 -16.37 -6.10
N ARG A 291 12.42 -16.79 -7.23
CA ARG A 291 11.62 -17.26 -8.37
C ARG A 291 11.29 -18.73 -8.16
N ILE A 292 10.02 -19.06 -8.34
CA ILE A 292 9.46 -20.39 -8.16
C ILE A 292 8.79 -20.78 -9.47
N GLU A 293 9.08 -21.98 -9.96
CA GLU A 293 8.51 -22.50 -11.21
C GLU A 293 7.01 -22.81 -11.07
N ASN A 294 6.61 -23.33 -9.91
CA ASN A 294 5.22 -23.60 -9.56
C ASN A 294 4.62 -22.50 -8.69
N ASN A 295 3.29 -22.40 -8.66
CA ASN A 295 2.60 -21.50 -7.76
C ASN A 295 2.64 -22.03 -6.31
N ILE A 296 2.72 -21.10 -5.35
CA ILE A 296 2.56 -21.40 -3.93
C ILE A 296 1.24 -20.80 -3.48
N SER A 297 0.34 -21.64 -2.93
CA SER A 297 -0.90 -21.20 -2.33
C SER A 297 -0.90 -21.51 -0.84
N GLU A 298 -1.11 -20.48 -0.03
CA GLU A 298 -1.19 -20.57 1.43
C GLU A 298 -2.58 -20.13 1.89
N ARG A 299 -3.31 -21.04 2.53
CA ARG A 299 -4.57 -20.70 3.19
C ARG A 299 -4.27 -20.12 4.56
N VAL A 300 -4.44 -18.81 4.69
CA VAL A 300 -4.13 -18.06 5.91
C VAL A 300 -5.33 -18.02 6.86
N ASN A 301 -6.54 -17.89 6.29
CA ASN A 301 -7.79 -17.82 7.03
C ASN A 301 -8.87 -18.66 6.32
N GLU A 302 -10.01 -18.89 6.98
CA GLU A 302 -11.15 -19.59 6.39
C GLU A 302 -11.61 -18.92 5.09
N ASN A 303 -11.57 -17.58 5.06
CA ASN A 303 -12.03 -16.74 3.96
C ASN A 303 -10.90 -16.10 3.13
N LEU A 304 -9.62 -16.44 3.38
CA LEU A 304 -8.49 -15.81 2.69
C LEU A 304 -7.44 -16.84 2.25
N ILE A 305 -7.17 -16.85 0.95
CA ILE A 305 -6.10 -17.63 0.32
C ILE A 305 -5.12 -16.64 -0.32
N LEU A 306 -3.81 -16.84 -0.11
CA LEU A 306 -2.76 -16.08 -0.77
C LEU A 306 -2.06 -17.01 -1.77
N THR A 307 -2.06 -16.65 -3.04
CA THR A 307 -1.41 -17.41 -4.12
C THR A 307 -0.33 -16.55 -4.77
N TYR A 308 0.88 -17.10 -4.94
CA TYR A 308 2.04 -16.39 -5.48
C TYR A 308 2.50 -17.00 -6.81
N TYR A 309 2.63 -16.14 -7.83
CA TYR A 309 3.16 -16.45 -9.16
C TYR A 309 4.36 -15.57 -9.46
N THR A 310 5.51 -16.20 -9.74
CA THR A 310 6.77 -15.47 -9.98
C THR A 310 7.04 -15.13 -11.46
N SER A 311 6.09 -15.43 -12.33
CA SER A 311 6.13 -15.13 -13.76
C SER A 311 5.47 -13.78 -14.08
N TYR A 312 5.76 -13.23 -15.27
CA TYR A 312 5.07 -12.04 -15.75
C TYR A 312 3.62 -12.35 -16.13
N PHE A 313 2.74 -11.35 -15.99
CA PHE A 313 1.32 -11.50 -16.29
C PHE A 313 1.05 -11.94 -17.74
N HIS A 314 1.68 -11.31 -18.73
CA HIS A 314 1.47 -11.67 -20.14
C HIS A 314 1.82 -13.13 -20.44
N THR A 315 2.82 -13.71 -19.77
CA THR A 315 3.15 -15.13 -19.93
C THR A 315 2.04 -16.03 -19.41
N LEU A 316 1.52 -15.72 -18.21
CA LEU A 316 0.46 -16.48 -17.54
C LEU A 316 -0.92 -16.31 -18.21
N HIS A 317 -1.14 -15.13 -18.80
CA HIS A 317 -2.34 -14.87 -19.59
C HIS A 317 -2.32 -15.68 -20.89
N ASN A 318 -1.19 -15.70 -21.60
CA ASN A 318 -1.04 -16.44 -22.85
C ASN A 318 -1.05 -17.97 -22.66
N SER A 319 -0.63 -18.48 -21.51
CA SER A 319 -0.76 -19.91 -21.17
C SER A 319 -2.20 -20.30 -20.82
N GLY A 320 -3.08 -19.33 -20.54
CA GLY A 320 -4.46 -19.58 -20.15
C GLY A 320 -4.64 -19.98 -18.68
N ASP A 321 -3.61 -19.82 -17.84
CA ASP A 321 -3.62 -20.31 -16.44
C ASP A 321 -4.72 -19.68 -15.57
N PHE A 322 -5.15 -18.45 -15.92
CA PHE A 322 -6.16 -17.71 -15.19
C PHE A 322 -7.56 -17.74 -15.81
N MET A 323 -7.69 -18.30 -17.02
CA MET A 323 -8.96 -18.36 -17.73
C MET A 323 -9.91 -19.39 -17.10
N PRO A 324 -11.23 -19.14 -17.09
CA PRO A 324 -11.91 -17.94 -17.59
C PRO A 324 -11.84 -16.77 -16.59
N TYR A 325 -11.74 -15.54 -17.12
CA TYR A 325 -11.94 -14.32 -16.34
C TYR A 325 -13.43 -14.04 -16.16
N ASP A 326 -13.81 -13.61 -14.97
CA ASP A 326 -15.19 -13.27 -14.61
C ASP A 326 -15.24 -11.84 -14.02
N PRO A 327 -15.77 -10.84 -14.75
CA PRO A 327 -15.88 -9.47 -14.25
C PRO A 327 -16.74 -9.29 -12.99
N TYR A 328 -17.46 -10.32 -12.53
CA TYR A 328 -18.23 -10.31 -11.28
C TYR A 328 -17.44 -10.87 -10.08
N LEU A 329 -16.35 -11.61 -10.33
CA LEU A 329 -15.53 -12.27 -9.31
C LEU A 329 -14.07 -11.80 -9.30
N ASP A 330 -13.60 -11.26 -10.42
CA ASP A 330 -12.21 -10.95 -10.66
C ASP A 330 -11.98 -9.44 -10.81
N ALA A 331 -10.93 -8.94 -10.15
CA ALA A 331 -10.45 -7.57 -10.33
C ALA A 331 -8.91 -7.50 -10.28
N PHE A 332 -8.34 -6.54 -11.01
CA PHE A 332 -6.90 -6.30 -11.07
C PHE A 332 -6.53 -5.07 -10.24
N PHE A 333 -5.46 -5.19 -9.46
CA PHE A 333 -4.88 -4.12 -8.67
C PHE A 333 -3.40 -3.99 -9.03
N LEU A 334 -3.01 -2.81 -9.47
CA LEU A 334 -1.64 -2.46 -9.82
C LEU A 334 -1.19 -1.35 -8.88
N PHE A 335 -0.39 -1.72 -7.89
CA PHE A 335 0.16 -0.76 -6.95
C PHE A 335 1.49 -0.24 -7.47
N HIS A 336 1.52 1.06 -7.76
CA HIS A 336 2.71 1.77 -8.26
C HIS A 336 3.41 1.06 -9.44
N PRO A 337 2.68 0.69 -10.52
CA PRO A 337 3.24 -0.09 -11.62
C PRO A 337 4.26 0.68 -12.47
N GLY A 338 4.19 2.02 -12.48
CA GLY A 338 4.99 2.87 -13.35
C GLY A 338 4.77 2.53 -14.82
N LEU A 339 3.52 2.54 -15.28
CA LEU A 339 3.13 2.16 -16.64
C LEU A 339 3.85 3.01 -17.71
N GLY A 340 3.95 4.31 -17.47
CA GLY A 340 4.58 5.28 -18.34
C GLY A 340 6.09 5.44 -18.12
N SER A 341 6.68 4.70 -17.17
CA SER A 341 8.13 4.77 -16.92
C SER A 341 8.91 4.14 -18.08
N PRO A 342 10.02 4.75 -18.54
CA PRO A 342 10.82 4.24 -19.66
C PRO A 342 11.32 2.81 -19.49
N GLU A 343 11.55 2.37 -18.24
CA GLU A 343 12.13 1.07 -17.93
C GLU A 343 11.10 -0.08 -18.03
N SER A 344 9.85 0.18 -17.65
CA SER A 344 8.78 -0.84 -17.54
C SER A 344 7.76 -0.78 -18.68
N LYS A 345 7.72 0.32 -19.44
CA LYS A 345 6.75 0.54 -20.53
C LYS A 345 6.70 -0.61 -21.56
N ALA A 346 7.84 -1.23 -21.87
CA ALA A 346 7.92 -2.33 -22.84
C ALA A 346 7.19 -3.61 -22.37
N ASP A 347 7.27 -3.92 -21.08
CA ASP A 347 6.60 -5.11 -20.51
C ASP A 347 5.11 -4.85 -20.28
N TRP A 348 4.74 -3.61 -19.93
CA TRP A 348 3.35 -3.20 -19.79
C TRP A 348 2.62 -3.16 -21.13
N LEU A 349 3.28 -2.77 -22.23
CA LEU A 349 2.69 -2.80 -23.57
C LEU A 349 2.23 -4.21 -23.98
N LYS A 350 2.90 -5.26 -23.48
CA LYS A 350 2.51 -6.67 -23.70
C LYS A 350 1.39 -7.13 -22.77
N SER A 351 1.32 -6.56 -21.56
CA SER A 351 0.45 -7.04 -20.48
C SER A 351 -0.92 -6.35 -20.49
N VAL A 352 -0.97 -5.06 -20.84
CA VAL A 352 -2.21 -4.26 -20.87
C VAL A 352 -3.28 -4.83 -21.81
N PRO A 353 -2.95 -5.29 -23.04
CA PRO A 353 -3.95 -5.93 -23.91
C PRO A 353 -4.67 -7.11 -23.25
N GLY A 354 -3.94 -7.96 -22.50
CA GLY A 354 -4.55 -9.08 -21.77
C GLY A 354 -5.47 -8.63 -20.64
N PHE A 355 -5.18 -7.49 -19.98
CA PHE A 355 -6.11 -6.90 -19.03
C PHE A 355 -7.39 -6.38 -19.71
N LEU A 356 -7.26 -5.73 -20.86
CA LEU A 356 -8.41 -5.22 -21.61
C LEU A 356 -9.29 -6.37 -22.12
N GLU A 357 -8.69 -7.48 -22.58
CA GLU A 357 -9.40 -8.69 -22.99
C GLU A 357 -10.22 -9.30 -21.85
N SER A 358 -9.69 -9.28 -20.62
CA SER A 358 -10.38 -9.81 -19.44
C SER A 358 -11.71 -9.10 -19.12
N LYS A 359 -11.88 -7.84 -19.56
CA LYS A 359 -13.02 -6.96 -19.25
C LYS A 359 -13.26 -6.75 -17.74
N CYS A 360 -12.33 -7.17 -16.90
CA CYS A 360 -12.34 -6.93 -15.46
C CYS A 360 -11.92 -5.49 -15.16
N PRO A 361 -12.37 -4.92 -14.03
CA PRO A 361 -11.89 -3.62 -13.59
C PRO A 361 -10.43 -3.68 -13.16
N ILE A 362 -9.68 -2.65 -13.55
CA ILE A 362 -8.25 -2.50 -13.29
C ILE A 362 -8.06 -1.21 -12.49
N TYR A 363 -7.59 -1.35 -11.25
CA TYR A 363 -7.30 -0.26 -10.34
C TYR A 363 -5.80 -0.01 -10.28
N VAL A 364 -5.39 1.23 -10.52
CA VAL A 364 -3.98 1.63 -10.57
C VAL A 364 -3.73 2.71 -9.54
N THR A 365 -2.63 2.58 -8.80
CA THR A 365 -2.22 3.58 -7.81
C THR A 365 -0.85 4.16 -8.09
N GLY A 366 -0.61 5.38 -7.61
CA GLY A 366 0.63 6.13 -7.82
C GLY A 366 1.22 6.72 -6.53
N PHE A 367 2.53 6.96 -6.53
CA PHE A 367 3.23 7.67 -5.44
C PHE A 367 2.95 9.17 -5.46
N HIS A 368 2.82 9.74 -6.66
CA HIS A 368 2.66 11.16 -6.89
C HIS A 368 1.56 11.44 -7.90
N ARG A 369 1.09 12.69 -7.88
CA ARG A 369 0.22 13.21 -8.93
C ARG A 369 0.89 13.18 -10.29
N ASP A 370 2.15 13.58 -10.38
CA ASP A 370 2.88 13.65 -11.66
C ASP A 370 3.14 12.26 -12.24
N ASP A 371 3.57 11.30 -11.41
CA ASP A 371 3.74 9.90 -11.81
C ASP A 371 2.42 9.29 -12.28
N MET A 372 1.33 9.52 -11.54
CA MET A 372 0.01 9.05 -11.93
C MET A 372 -0.43 9.67 -13.26
N LEU A 373 -0.20 10.97 -13.47
CA LEU A 373 -0.55 11.64 -14.72
C LEU A 373 0.27 11.11 -15.89
N GLN A 374 1.55 10.77 -15.67
CA GLN A 374 2.37 10.11 -16.67
C GLN A 374 1.81 8.74 -17.05
N ASP A 375 1.44 7.92 -16.06
CA ASP A 375 0.83 6.60 -16.27
C ASP A 375 -0.53 6.73 -16.96
N TRP A 376 -1.36 7.69 -16.52
CA TRP A 376 -2.66 8.00 -17.10
C TRP A 376 -2.56 8.41 -18.57
N ASN A 377 -1.70 9.38 -18.88
CA ASN A 377 -1.48 9.84 -20.24
C ASN A 377 -0.96 8.72 -21.12
N TRP A 378 -0.04 7.89 -20.61
CA TRP A 378 0.45 6.74 -21.33
C TRP A 378 -0.66 5.74 -21.68
N VAL A 379 -1.52 5.39 -20.71
CA VAL A 379 -2.65 4.49 -20.97
C VAL A 379 -3.64 5.12 -21.97
N HIS A 380 -3.91 6.41 -21.84
CA HIS A 380 -4.81 7.14 -22.74
C HIS A 380 -4.27 7.19 -24.18
N ASP A 381 -3.00 7.49 -24.37
CA ASP A 381 -2.40 7.64 -25.69
C ASP A 381 -2.32 6.30 -26.45
N ASN A 382 -2.20 5.17 -25.74
CA ASN A 382 -2.05 3.86 -26.36
C ASN A 382 -3.36 3.06 -26.50
N PHE A 383 -4.33 3.22 -25.59
CA PHE A 383 -5.48 2.29 -25.48
C PHE A 383 -6.86 2.97 -25.37
N LYS A 384 -6.98 4.28 -25.60
CA LYS A 384 -8.25 5.03 -25.47
C LYS A 384 -9.43 4.41 -26.22
N GLU A 385 -9.22 3.82 -27.39
CA GLU A 385 -10.31 3.25 -28.18
C GLU A 385 -10.83 1.93 -27.61
N GLU A 386 -10.02 1.20 -26.86
CA GLU A 386 -10.31 -0.13 -26.34
C GLU A 386 -10.72 -0.13 -24.86
N MET A 387 -10.63 1.01 -24.17
CA MET A 387 -10.90 1.10 -22.74
C MET A 387 -12.07 2.02 -22.37
N ASP A 388 -12.74 1.67 -21.27
CA ASP A 388 -13.64 2.55 -20.53
C ASP A 388 -12.95 3.03 -19.25
N ILE A 389 -13.06 4.32 -18.96
CA ILE A 389 -12.58 4.90 -17.70
C ILE A 389 -13.60 4.59 -16.60
N LEU A 390 -13.14 4.05 -15.47
CA LEU A 390 -13.96 3.73 -14.30
C LEU A 390 -13.85 4.80 -13.21
N ILE A 391 -12.62 5.19 -12.88
CA ILE A 391 -12.32 6.23 -11.89
C ILE A 391 -11.29 7.17 -12.52
N GLU A 392 -11.61 8.46 -12.57
CA GLU A 392 -10.66 9.47 -13.01
C GLU A 392 -9.54 9.68 -11.99
N PRO A 393 -8.36 10.16 -12.44
CA PRO A 393 -7.25 10.51 -11.57
C PRO A 393 -7.67 11.30 -10.33
N THR A 394 -7.55 10.69 -9.17
CA THR A 394 -7.97 11.25 -7.89
C THR A 394 -6.98 10.90 -6.78
N GLU A 395 -7.01 11.69 -5.70
CA GLU A 395 -6.32 11.32 -4.47
C GLU A 395 -7.01 10.11 -3.82
N ASN A 396 -6.20 9.20 -3.29
CA ASN A 396 -6.67 8.01 -2.58
C ASN A 396 -7.01 8.37 -1.13
N ALA A 397 -8.24 8.06 -0.70
CA ALA A 397 -8.70 8.28 0.68
C ALA A 397 -7.85 7.54 1.72
N PHE A 398 -7.32 6.36 1.35
CA PHE A 398 -6.49 5.51 2.22
C PHE A 398 -5.01 5.54 1.86
N LYS A 399 -4.50 6.69 1.41
CA LYS A 399 -3.05 6.90 1.25
C LYS A 399 -2.31 6.77 2.58
N SER A 400 -1.02 6.39 2.53
CA SER A 400 -0.16 6.38 3.70
C SER A 400 0.07 7.79 4.23
N THR A 401 -0.03 8.01 5.54
CA THR A 401 0.31 9.31 6.14
C THR A 401 1.83 9.47 6.32
N LYS A 402 2.57 8.35 6.41
CA LYS A 402 4.04 8.36 6.50
C LYS A 402 4.68 8.99 5.25
N TRP A 403 5.50 10.02 5.48
CA TRP A 403 6.38 10.59 4.46
C TRP A 403 7.63 9.73 4.26
N GLU A 404 7.96 9.47 3.00
CA GLU A 404 9.19 8.81 2.57
C GLU A 404 9.87 9.65 1.49
N PHE A 405 11.17 9.45 1.28
CA PHE A 405 11.90 10.17 0.23
C PHE A 405 12.74 9.21 -0.58
N ASN A 406 13.05 9.62 -1.81
CA ASN A 406 13.86 8.85 -2.73
C ASN A 406 15.34 8.94 -2.33
N ASP A 407 15.99 7.79 -2.14
CA ASP A 407 17.41 7.74 -1.77
C ASP A 407 18.34 8.29 -2.87
N SER A 408 17.92 8.19 -4.14
CA SER A 408 18.65 8.75 -5.29
C SER A 408 18.43 10.26 -5.44
N ASN A 409 17.34 10.78 -4.87
CA ASN A 409 16.98 12.19 -4.89
C ASN A 409 16.25 12.57 -3.59
N PRO A 410 16.96 12.94 -2.52
CA PRO A 410 16.36 13.17 -1.22
C PRO A 410 15.34 14.30 -1.18
N GLN A 411 15.31 15.20 -2.17
CA GLN A 411 14.31 16.27 -2.22
C GLN A 411 12.97 15.85 -2.86
N GLU A 412 12.88 14.61 -3.36
CA GLU A 412 11.67 13.98 -3.87
C GLU A 412 11.04 13.16 -2.74
N ILE A 413 9.93 13.69 -2.20
CA ILE A 413 9.27 13.17 -1.00
C ILE A 413 7.88 12.72 -1.39
N TYR A 414 7.53 11.48 -1.08
CA TYR A 414 6.28 10.83 -1.46
C TYR A 414 5.56 10.23 -0.27
N GLN A 415 4.26 10.00 -0.48
CA GLN A 415 3.44 9.13 0.35
C GLN A 415 3.10 7.89 -0.47
N LEU A 416 3.20 6.72 0.16
CA LEU A 416 2.79 5.49 -0.50
C LEU A 416 1.31 5.55 -0.83
N ASN A 417 0.96 5.13 -2.06
CA ASN A 417 -0.41 4.94 -2.47
C ASN A 417 -1.26 6.23 -2.46
N GLN A 418 -0.64 7.35 -2.81
CA GLN A 418 -1.25 8.68 -2.74
C GLN A 418 -2.38 8.87 -3.75
N GLN A 419 -2.26 8.32 -4.95
CA GLN A 419 -3.18 8.57 -6.05
C GLN A 419 -3.83 7.28 -6.55
N LEU A 420 -5.00 7.39 -7.16
CA LEU A 420 -5.80 6.28 -7.68
C LEU A 420 -6.47 6.68 -9.00
N PHE A 421 -6.47 5.77 -9.97
CA PHE A 421 -7.39 5.81 -11.11
C PHE A 421 -7.77 4.38 -11.50
N ALA A 422 -8.79 4.24 -12.35
CA ALA A 422 -9.23 2.91 -12.78
C ALA A 422 -9.80 2.91 -14.20
N PHE A 423 -9.62 1.80 -14.90
CA PHE A 423 -10.11 1.57 -16.25
C PHE A 423 -10.48 0.09 -16.45
N ARG A 424 -11.12 -0.22 -17.57
CA ARG A 424 -11.40 -1.61 -18.01
C ARG A 424 -11.42 -1.67 -19.53
N GLY A 425 -11.34 -2.87 -20.10
CA GLY A 425 -11.64 -3.08 -21.53
C GLY A 425 -13.11 -2.84 -21.87
N LYS A 426 -13.37 -2.30 -23.06
CA LYS A 426 -14.73 -2.07 -23.56
C LYS A 426 -15.49 -3.37 -23.74
N ARG A 427 -16.74 -3.36 -23.30
CA ARG A 427 -17.72 -4.37 -23.70
C ARG A 427 -18.31 -3.88 -25.02
N HIS A 428 -17.87 -4.44 -26.16
CA HIS A 428 -18.59 -4.19 -27.40
C HIS A 428 -20.06 -4.56 -27.17
N HIS A 429 -20.94 -3.56 -27.21
CA HIS A 429 -22.35 -3.84 -27.41
C HIS A 429 -22.42 -4.53 -28.76
N ILE A 430 -22.94 -5.76 -28.79
CA ILE A 430 -23.46 -6.32 -30.02
C ILE A 430 -24.59 -5.36 -30.40
N THR A 431 -24.30 -4.38 -31.25
CA THR A 431 -25.33 -3.68 -32.01
C THR A 431 -25.92 -4.74 -32.92
N THR A 432 -26.99 -5.37 -32.44
CA THR A 432 -27.89 -6.20 -33.24
C THR A 432 -28.47 -5.40 -34.39
#